data_AF-A0A8S1GW38-F1
#
_entry.id   AF-A0A8S1GW38-F1
#
_cell.length_a   1.000
_cell.length_b   1.000
_cell.length_c   1.000
_cell.angle_alpha   90.00
_cell.angle_beta   90.00
_cell.angle_gamma   90.00
#
_symmetry.space_group_name_H-M   'P 1'
#
loop_
_entity.id
_entity.type
_entity.pdbx_description
1 polymer ?
#
loop_
_entity_poly.entity_id
_entity_poly.type
_entity_poly.pdbx_seq_one_letter_code
_entity_poly.pdbx_strand_id
1 'polypeptide(L)'
;MADSTRVSEAELQRRESYIRAHRRHQNVADPFTWTYPWKGAGAMFGISMIAALLHNRWNKKPYYYALYPRLVLVGGVTAIGYAMGCLRQRHHQTREAVIQHYTQLHPEDFDHFNDRNGRAFSQIMLPWYPKRAQYTKRQKFLQRLNIMEVVDEDKIAERREKLMMRLGQRNENKHKSIASEAKAHESEVDRVLSSVQRNISAGIIDEKEIAVLEQEISMSEGSRRSKIIQEVLEKVRLFRVAKQNERRVGFSFNKNNSSRRSAQPNKDPELKTTVCEIPETDPAATNTNVVENLSDCQKLLVGNDGADVALKNIQRCRLEFSFKASAIHIRNVKDSTLIFMPCERSILMHDCHNVVLYAAAQQIRVHTSQKLEMHVVVRGAVVLEDCTDLKFSPYRVLSKKGVEIEAEDNGEWRRPRDFDWLASGQSPHWSVVSETDWSTERMLL
;
A
#
# COMPACT_ATOMS: atom_id res chain seq x y z
N MET A 1 -61.32 -10.83 13.40
CA MET A 1 -60.07 -10.05 13.58
C MET A 1 -60.10 -8.92 12.57
N ALA A 2 -59.78 -7.69 12.98
CA ALA A 2 -59.68 -6.57 12.06
C ALA A 2 -58.54 -6.82 11.05
N ASP A 3 -58.64 -6.30 9.82
CA ASP A 3 -57.57 -6.49 8.82
C ASP A 3 -56.22 -5.90 9.26
N SER A 4 -56.22 -4.97 10.22
CA SER A 4 -55.00 -4.43 10.86
C SER A 4 -54.21 -5.44 11.70
N THR A 5 -54.82 -6.57 12.14
CA THR A 5 -54.14 -7.59 12.94
C THR A 5 -53.80 -8.86 12.16
N ARG A 6 -54.18 -8.94 10.88
CA ARG A 6 -53.82 -10.07 10.02
C ARG A 6 -52.38 -9.93 9.54
N VAL A 7 -51.54 -10.87 9.96
CA VAL A 7 -50.18 -11.02 9.41
C VAL A 7 -50.30 -11.53 7.98
N SER A 8 -49.56 -10.92 7.05
CA SER A 8 -49.57 -11.35 5.64
C SER A 8 -49.05 -12.77 5.49
N GLU A 9 -49.56 -13.50 4.51
CA GLU A 9 -49.15 -14.90 4.26
C GLU A 9 -47.66 -15.01 3.91
N ALA A 10 -47.12 -14.00 3.22
CA ALA A 10 -45.69 -13.89 2.94
C ALA A 10 -44.84 -13.74 4.22
N GLU A 11 -45.31 -12.93 5.18
CA GLU A 11 -44.64 -12.74 6.46
C GLU A 11 -44.70 -14.02 7.33
N LEU A 12 -45.81 -14.77 7.28
CA LEU A 12 -45.92 -16.08 7.91
C LEU A 12 -44.94 -17.09 7.30
N GLN A 13 -44.86 -17.18 5.97
CA GLN A 13 -43.91 -18.06 5.28
C GLN A 13 -42.45 -17.70 5.61
N ARG A 14 -42.13 -16.39 5.74
CA ARG A 14 -40.80 -15.94 6.20
C ARG A 14 -40.52 -16.40 7.63
N ARG A 15 -41.46 -16.26 8.55
CA ARG A 15 -41.27 -16.72 9.94
C ARG A 15 -41.09 -18.23 10.01
N GLU A 16 -41.89 -18.98 9.25
CA GLU A 16 -41.79 -20.44 9.20
C GLU A 16 -40.47 -20.94 8.60
N SER A 17 -39.90 -20.23 7.62
CA SER A 17 -38.61 -20.60 7.03
C SER A 17 -37.47 -20.45 8.03
N TYR A 18 -37.53 -19.47 8.93
CA TYR A 18 -36.51 -19.24 9.97
C TYR A 18 -36.66 -20.14 11.20
N ILE A 19 -37.90 -20.46 11.62
CA ILE A 19 -38.17 -21.23 12.85
C ILE A 19 -37.88 -22.73 12.64
N ARG A 20 -38.13 -23.27 11.45
CA ARG A 20 -37.94 -24.71 11.19
C ARG A 20 -36.46 -25.07 11.14
N ALA A 21 -36.09 -26.12 11.86
CA ALA A 21 -34.74 -26.66 11.83
C ALA A 21 -34.31 -27.02 10.39
N HIS A 22 -33.04 -26.80 10.07
CA HIS A 22 -32.42 -27.09 8.77
C HIS A 22 -32.89 -26.25 7.57
N ARG A 23 -33.75 -25.23 7.77
CA ARG A 23 -34.15 -24.29 6.70
C ARG A 23 -33.33 -22.99 6.66
N ARG A 24 -32.49 -22.75 7.66
CA ARG A 24 -31.59 -21.58 7.73
C ARG A 24 -30.49 -21.68 6.68
N HIS A 25 -30.16 -20.57 6.04
CA HIS A 25 -29.03 -20.47 5.12
C HIS A 25 -27.72 -20.72 5.88
N GLN A 26 -26.90 -21.66 5.38
CA GLN A 26 -25.62 -22.03 5.99
C GLN A 26 -24.51 -21.73 5.01
N ASN A 27 -23.47 -21.05 5.49
CA ASN A 27 -22.26 -20.82 4.73
C ASN A 27 -21.18 -21.76 5.27
N VAL A 28 -20.65 -22.64 4.42
CA VAL A 28 -19.61 -23.59 4.80
C VAL A 28 -18.35 -22.88 5.29
N ALA A 29 -18.01 -21.71 4.73
CA ALA A 29 -16.84 -20.94 5.13
C ALA A 29 -17.01 -20.22 6.47
N ASP A 30 -18.25 -20.01 6.94
CA ASP A 30 -18.53 -19.27 8.17
C ASP A 30 -18.99 -20.21 9.30
N PRO A 31 -18.11 -20.51 10.28
CA PRO A 31 -18.43 -21.41 11.39
C PRO A 31 -19.55 -20.88 12.31
N PHE A 32 -19.85 -19.57 12.28
CA PHE A 32 -20.95 -19.01 13.05
C PHE A 32 -22.32 -19.35 12.45
N THR A 33 -22.39 -19.69 11.15
CA THR A 33 -23.63 -20.10 10.48
C THR A 33 -23.92 -21.60 10.61
N TRP A 34 -22.96 -22.39 11.11
CA TRP A 34 -23.12 -23.84 11.26
C TRP A 34 -24.16 -24.21 12.32
N THR A 35 -24.74 -25.41 12.18
CA THR A 35 -25.62 -25.97 13.20
C THR A 35 -24.85 -26.34 14.47
N TYR A 36 -25.55 -26.42 15.60
CA TYR A 36 -24.93 -26.75 16.89
C TYR A 36 -24.20 -28.10 16.95
N PRO A 37 -24.67 -29.18 16.29
CA PRO A 37 -23.93 -30.43 16.15
C PRO A 37 -22.54 -30.20 15.54
N TRP A 38 -22.46 -29.44 14.45
CA TRP A 38 -21.19 -29.13 13.78
C TRP A 38 -20.31 -28.19 14.60
N LYS A 39 -20.90 -27.22 15.31
CA LYS A 39 -20.16 -26.36 16.26
C LYS A 39 -19.57 -27.17 17.42
N GLY A 40 -20.36 -28.09 18.00
CA GLY A 40 -19.93 -28.99 19.06
C GLY A 40 -18.82 -29.93 18.60
N ALA A 41 -18.96 -30.52 17.41
CA ALA A 41 -17.93 -31.34 16.79
C ALA A 41 -16.63 -30.54 16.55
N GLY A 42 -16.72 -29.37 15.91
CA GLY A 42 -15.56 -28.53 15.62
C GLY A 42 -14.82 -28.05 16.87
N ALA A 43 -15.55 -27.66 17.93
CA ALA A 43 -14.96 -27.26 19.20
C ALA A 43 -14.20 -28.42 19.87
N MET A 44 -14.83 -29.60 19.97
CA MET A 44 -14.20 -30.77 20.58
C MET A 44 -13.01 -31.29 19.77
N PHE A 45 -13.09 -31.24 18.43
CA PHE A 45 -11.96 -31.53 17.54
C PHE A 45 -10.79 -30.60 17.82
N GLY A 46 -11.02 -29.29 17.86
CA GLY A 46 -9.98 -28.29 18.13
C GLY A 46 -9.33 -28.46 19.50
N ILE A 47 -10.13 -28.65 20.55
CA ILE A 47 -9.62 -28.89 21.92
C ILE A 47 -8.78 -30.17 21.97
N SER A 48 -9.28 -31.26 21.36
CA SER A 48 -8.58 -32.54 21.35
C SER A 48 -7.24 -32.47 20.60
N MET A 49 -7.21 -31.77 19.46
CA MET A 49 -6.00 -31.55 18.66
C MET A 49 -4.97 -30.72 19.44
N ILE A 50 -5.39 -29.60 20.05
CA ILE A 50 -4.52 -28.75 20.88
C ILE A 50 -3.99 -29.54 22.09
N ALA A 51 -4.84 -30.29 22.78
CA ALA A 51 -4.44 -31.12 23.91
C ALA A 51 -3.40 -32.17 23.50
N ALA A 52 -3.57 -32.82 22.34
CA ALA A 52 -2.61 -33.78 21.81
C ALA A 52 -1.25 -33.11 21.48
N LEU A 53 -1.26 -31.92 20.89
CA LEU A 53 -0.05 -31.14 20.62
C LEU A 53 0.66 -30.70 21.91
N LEU A 54 -0.08 -30.21 22.89
CA LEU A 54 0.48 -29.80 24.18
C LEU A 54 1.07 -30.98 24.93
N HIS A 55 0.40 -32.12 24.93
CA HIS A 55 0.91 -33.36 25.52
C HIS A 55 2.22 -33.82 24.84
N ASN A 56 2.33 -33.70 23.51
CA ASN A 56 3.58 -33.97 22.81
C ASN A 56 4.69 -33.01 23.19
N ARG A 57 4.38 -31.72 23.25
CA ARG A 57 5.33 -30.68 23.60
C ARG A 57 5.86 -30.86 25.02
N TRP A 58 4.97 -31.20 25.96
CA TRP A 58 5.31 -31.48 27.35
C TRP A 58 6.24 -32.70 27.48
N ASN A 59 5.93 -33.78 26.75
CA ASN A 59 6.69 -35.04 26.80
C ASN A 59 7.87 -35.10 25.81
N LYS A 60 8.22 -33.98 25.17
CA LYS A 60 9.29 -33.88 24.15
C LYS A 60 9.16 -34.95 23.04
N LYS A 61 7.93 -35.28 22.65
CA LYS A 61 7.63 -36.22 21.55
C LYS A 61 7.42 -35.46 20.24
N PRO A 62 7.79 -36.02 19.07
CA PRO A 62 7.51 -35.39 17.79
C PRO A 62 5.99 -35.32 17.52
N TYR A 63 5.57 -34.39 16.66
CA TYR A 63 4.14 -34.13 16.41
C TYR A 63 3.37 -35.36 15.89
N TYR A 64 4.04 -36.25 15.14
CA TYR A 64 3.48 -37.47 14.56
C TYR A 64 3.53 -38.69 15.49
N TYR A 65 3.98 -38.54 16.73
CA TYR A 65 4.02 -39.64 17.69
C TYR A 65 2.63 -40.25 17.88
N ALA A 66 2.52 -41.59 17.78
CA ALA A 66 1.26 -42.33 17.96
C ALA A 66 0.07 -41.74 17.14
N LEU A 67 0.33 -41.37 15.88
CA LEU A 67 -0.64 -40.66 15.03
C LEU A 67 -2.00 -41.39 14.93
N TYR A 68 -2.01 -42.66 14.52
CA TYR A 68 -3.24 -43.42 14.31
C TYR A 68 -4.13 -43.59 15.56
N PRO A 69 -3.62 -44.06 16.72
CA PRO A 69 -4.47 -44.18 17.91
C PRO A 69 -4.97 -42.82 18.41
N ARG A 70 -4.23 -41.73 18.16
CA ARG A 70 -4.67 -40.38 18.50
C ARG A 70 -5.74 -39.85 17.55
N LEU A 71 -5.66 -40.16 16.26
CA LEU A 71 -6.73 -39.83 15.32
C LEU A 71 -8.03 -40.53 15.70
N VAL A 72 -7.97 -41.79 16.15
CA VAL A 72 -9.14 -42.50 16.68
C VAL A 72 -9.70 -41.81 17.92
N LEU A 73 -8.85 -41.41 18.87
CA LEU A 73 -9.26 -40.68 20.07
C LEU A 73 -9.91 -39.34 19.72
N VAL A 74 -9.26 -38.54 18.86
CA VAL A 74 -9.79 -37.26 18.38
C VAL A 74 -11.13 -37.46 17.69
N GLY A 75 -11.27 -38.50 16.86
CA GLY A 75 -12.53 -38.87 16.22
C GLY A 75 -13.63 -39.19 17.23
N GLY A 76 -13.32 -39.99 18.26
CA GLY A 76 -14.26 -40.32 19.33
C GLY A 76 -14.73 -39.09 20.12
N VAL A 77 -13.78 -38.22 20.51
CA VAL A 77 -14.08 -36.97 21.23
C VAL A 77 -14.91 -36.01 20.36
N THR A 78 -14.62 -35.94 19.07
CA THR A 78 -15.40 -35.15 18.10
C THR A 78 -16.84 -35.67 17.97
N ALA A 79 -17.02 -36.99 17.91
CA ALA A 79 -18.34 -37.62 17.85
C ALA A 79 -19.17 -37.35 19.12
N ILE A 80 -18.54 -37.35 20.30
CA ILE A 80 -19.19 -36.95 21.57
C ILE A 80 -19.65 -35.48 21.48
N GLY A 81 -18.79 -34.59 20.96
CA GLY A 81 -19.15 -33.19 20.73
C GLY A 81 -20.35 -33.02 19.79
N TYR A 82 -20.40 -33.81 18.73
CA TYR A 82 -21.54 -33.84 17.80
C TYR A 82 -22.82 -34.30 18.50
N ALA A 83 -22.76 -35.40 19.27
CA ALA A 83 -23.90 -35.93 20.01
C ALA A 83 -24.44 -34.93 21.05
N MET A 84 -23.56 -34.29 21.81
CA MET A 84 -23.93 -33.20 22.73
C MET A 84 -24.60 -32.03 21.99
N GLY A 85 -24.08 -31.66 20.81
CA GLY A 85 -24.67 -30.63 19.96
C GLY A 85 -26.06 -31.00 19.45
N CYS A 86 -26.29 -32.27 19.10
CA CYS A 86 -27.62 -32.79 18.72
C CYS A 86 -28.62 -32.71 19.87
N LEU A 87 -28.21 -33.11 21.08
CA LEU A 87 -29.05 -33.04 22.28
C LEU A 87 -29.43 -31.58 22.61
N ARG A 88 -28.45 -30.67 22.58
CA ARG A 88 -28.70 -29.23 22.77
C ARG A 88 -29.66 -28.69 21.72
N GLN A 89 -29.43 -29.00 20.45
CA GLN A 89 -30.27 -28.52 19.36
C GLN A 89 -31.72 -28.98 19.55
N ARG A 90 -31.93 -30.25 19.93
CA ARG A 90 -33.27 -30.77 20.20
C ARG A 90 -34.00 -29.96 21.28
N HIS A 91 -33.30 -29.50 22.31
CA HIS A 91 -33.91 -28.76 23.42
C HIS A 91 -34.08 -27.25 23.15
N HIS A 92 -33.15 -26.63 22.41
CA HIS A 92 -33.09 -25.16 22.29
C HIS A 92 -33.30 -24.59 20.88
N GLN A 93 -33.53 -25.42 19.87
CA GLN A 93 -33.64 -24.99 18.47
C GLN A 93 -34.63 -23.84 18.24
N THR A 94 -35.84 -23.93 18.80
CA THR A 94 -36.89 -22.92 18.56
C THR A 94 -36.54 -21.60 19.24
N ARG A 95 -36.12 -21.66 20.50
CA ARG A 95 -35.72 -20.48 21.28
C ARG A 95 -34.57 -19.74 20.59
N GLU A 96 -33.55 -20.45 20.17
CA GLU A 96 -32.38 -19.84 19.52
C GLU A 96 -32.71 -19.29 18.13
N ALA A 97 -33.55 -19.98 17.36
CA ALA A 97 -34.02 -19.47 16.07
C ALA A 97 -34.81 -18.16 16.23
N VAL A 98 -35.71 -18.09 17.21
CA VAL A 98 -36.48 -16.87 17.52
C VAL A 98 -35.54 -15.75 17.98
N ILE A 99 -34.63 -16.01 18.91
CA ILE A 99 -33.67 -15.00 19.39
C ILE A 99 -32.82 -14.50 18.23
N GLN A 100 -32.25 -15.40 17.42
CA GLN A 100 -31.40 -15.02 16.29
C GLN A 100 -32.16 -14.18 15.27
N HIS A 101 -33.39 -14.57 14.92
CA HIS A 101 -34.24 -13.82 14.00
C HIS A 101 -34.62 -12.45 14.57
N TYR A 102 -34.96 -12.38 15.87
CA TYR A 102 -35.26 -11.13 16.55
C TYR A 102 -34.06 -10.19 16.54
N THR A 103 -32.87 -10.69 16.92
CA THR A 103 -31.62 -9.92 16.90
C THR A 103 -31.22 -9.44 15.50
N GLN A 104 -31.58 -10.17 14.45
CA GLN A 104 -31.36 -9.73 13.06
C GLN A 104 -32.32 -8.62 12.62
N LEU A 105 -33.59 -8.69 13.06
CA LEU A 105 -34.61 -7.69 12.70
C LEU A 105 -34.52 -6.41 13.53
N HIS A 106 -34.15 -6.55 14.80
CA HIS A 106 -34.11 -5.48 15.79
C HIS A 106 -32.72 -5.37 16.44
N PRO A 107 -31.66 -5.11 15.65
CA PRO A 107 -30.33 -4.94 16.21
C PRO A 107 -30.20 -3.71 17.12
N GLU A 108 -31.07 -2.71 16.98
CA GLU A 108 -31.18 -1.50 17.81
C GLU A 108 -31.58 -1.79 19.27
N ASP A 109 -32.37 -2.84 19.53
CA ASP A 109 -32.77 -3.20 20.89
C ASP A 109 -31.58 -3.64 21.76
N PHE A 110 -30.44 -3.93 21.13
CA PHE A 110 -29.23 -4.44 21.77
C PHE A 110 -28.16 -3.36 21.97
N ASP A 111 -28.53 -2.08 21.99
CA ASP A 111 -27.62 -0.94 22.20
C ASP A 111 -26.81 -0.99 23.51
N HIS A 112 -27.28 -1.76 24.50
CA HIS A 112 -26.55 -2.01 25.75
C HIS A 112 -25.34 -2.94 25.56
N PHE A 113 -25.32 -3.73 24.49
CA PHE A 113 -24.22 -4.64 24.12
C PHE A 113 -23.24 -3.94 23.18
N ASN A 114 -22.72 -2.79 23.62
CA ASN A 114 -21.67 -2.11 22.89
C ASN A 114 -20.34 -2.89 22.97
N ASP A 115 -19.59 -2.96 21.86
CA ASP A 115 -18.24 -3.54 21.86
C ASP A 115 -17.34 -2.85 22.91
N ARG A 116 -16.17 -3.43 23.24
CA ARG A 116 -15.13 -2.76 24.04
C ARG A 116 -14.73 -1.39 23.47
N ASN A 117 -14.94 -1.21 22.17
CA ASN A 117 -14.74 0.05 21.46
C ASN A 117 -16.00 0.93 21.36
N GLY A 118 -17.09 0.58 22.05
CA GLY A 118 -18.35 1.33 22.12
C GLY A 118 -19.18 1.33 20.84
N ARG A 119 -19.07 0.29 20.00
CA ARG A 119 -19.87 0.20 18.77
C ARG A 119 -21.23 -0.43 19.06
N ALA A 120 -22.29 0.12 18.48
CA ALA A 120 -23.62 -0.44 18.54
C ALA A 120 -23.65 -1.85 17.94
N PHE A 121 -24.49 -2.71 18.50
CA PHE A 121 -24.58 -4.12 18.13
C PHE A 121 -24.90 -4.32 16.63
N SER A 122 -25.73 -3.44 16.05
CA SER A 122 -26.05 -3.39 14.62
C SER A 122 -24.83 -3.31 13.69
N GLN A 123 -23.75 -2.65 14.12
CA GLN A 123 -22.52 -2.47 13.33
C GLN A 123 -21.55 -3.65 13.43
N ILE A 124 -21.82 -4.59 14.33
CA ILE A 124 -20.99 -5.77 14.59
C ILE A 124 -21.55 -6.99 13.85
N MET A 125 -22.83 -6.94 13.48
CA MET A 125 -23.48 -8.01 12.73
C MET A 125 -22.82 -8.23 11.36
N LEU A 126 -22.78 -9.49 10.94
CA LEU A 126 -22.21 -9.92 9.66
C LEU A 126 -22.96 -9.30 8.47
N PRO A 127 -22.29 -9.07 7.32
CA PRO A 127 -20.89 -9.38 7.06
C PRO A 127 -19.93 -8.41 7.76
N TRP A 128 -18.97 -8.97 8.50
CA TRP A 128 -17.95 -8.24 9.21
C TRP A 128 -16.93 -7.71 8.21
N TYR A 129 -16.93 -6.40 7.98
CA TYR A 129 -15.91 -5.74 7.20
C TYR A 129 -14.81 -5.23 8.14
N PRO A 130 -13.56 -5.74 8.04
CA PRO A 130 -12.45 -5.20 8.82
C PRO A 130 -12.14 -3.77 8.33
N LYS A 131 -12.74 -2.77 8.98
CA LYS A 131 -12.24 -1.40 8.89
C LYS A 131 -10.91 -1.35 9.63
N ARG A 132 -9.82 -1.42 8.85
CA ARG A 132 -8.44 -1.28 9.35
C ARG A 132 -8.31 0.10 10.01
N ALA A 133 -8.18 0.08 11.34
CA ALA A 133 -7.64 1.14 12.18
C ALA A 133 -8.13 2.58 11.90
N GLN A 134 -9.36 2.90 12.28
CA GLN A 134 -9.73 4.25 12.69
C GLN A 134 -10.42 4.18 14.06
N TYR A 135 -9.68 3.85 15.12
CA TYR A 135 -10.25 3.85 16.48
C TYR A 135 -9.29 4.47 17.49
N THR A 136 -9.35 5.80 17.62
CA THR A 136 -9.89 6.55 18.77
C THR A 136 -9.65 6.04 20.21
N LYS A 137 -8.67 5.17 20.46
CA LYS A 137 -8.22 4.88 21.85
C LYS A 137 -7.76 6.16 22.55
N ARG A 138 -7.10 7.06 21.82
CA ARG A 138 -6.69 8.38 22.32
C ARG A 138 -7.90 9.27 22.62
N GLN A 139 -8.89 9.33 21.72
CA GLN A 139 -10.11 10.12 21.94
C GLN A 139 -10.90 9.65 23.18
N LYS A 140 -11.10 8.34 23.38
CA LYS A 140 -11.80 7.83 24.57
C LYS A 140 -11.01 7.99 25.88
N PHE A 141 -9.68 7.95 25.81
CA PHE A 141 -8.81 8.25 26.95
C PHE A 141 -8.88 9.73 27.33
N LEU A 142 -8.86 10.64 26.35
CA LEU A 142 -9.01 12.08 26.55
C LEU A 142 -10.42 12.47 27.03
N GLN A 143 -11.46 11.80 26.51
CA GLN A 143 -12.85 11.96 26.94
C GLN A 143 -13.06 11.52 28.40
N ARG A 144 -12.37 10.46 28.85
CA ARG A 144 -12.35 10.04 30.27
C ARG A 144 -11.61 11.01 31.19
N LEU A 145 -10.65 11.76 30.65
CA LEU A 145 -9.88 12.74 31.42
C LEU A 145 -10.54 14.13 31.45
N ASN A 146 -11.68 14.32 30.76
CA ASN A 146 -12.31 15.62 30.55
C ASN A 146 -11.36 16.68 29.95
N ILE A 147 -10.28 16.23 29.30
CA ILE A 147 -9.33 17.05 28.54
C ILE A 147 -9.76 16.92 27.08
N MET A 148 -10.89 17.53 26.74
CA MET A 148 -11.28 17.70 25.35
C MET A 148 -10.64 19.00 24.86
N GLU A 149 -9.36 18.90 24.49
CA GLU A 149 -8.85 19.80 23.46
C GLU A 149 -9.77 19.56 22.25
N VAL A 150 -10.56 20.58 21.88
CA VAL A 150 -11.62 20.50 20.88
C VAL A 150 -11.00 20.00 19.57
N VAL A 151 -11.12 18.71 19.31
CA VAL A 151 -10.83 18.16 17.99
C VAL A 151 -12.07 18.45 17.18
N ASP A 152 -11.98 19.48 16.32
CA ASP A 152 -13.02 19.85 15.36
C ASP A 152 -13.40 18.62 14.53
N GLU A 153 -14.52 17.98 14.87
CA GLU A 153 -15.14 16.92 14.06
C GLU A 153 -15.40 17.43 12.64
N ASP A 154 -15.69 18.73 12.49
CA ASP A 154 -15.86 19.41 11.21
C ASP A 154 -14.59 19.33 10.34
N LYS A 155 -13.39 19.48 10.91
CA LYS A 155 -12.12 19.35 10.17
C LYS A 155 -11.84 17.92 9.74
N ILE A 156 -12.25 16.94 10.54
CA ILE A 156 -12.10 15.52 10.19
C ILE A 156 -13.07 15.16 9.06
N ALA A 157 -14.31 15.63 9.13
CA ALA A 157 -15.31 15.46 8.08
C ALA A 157 -14.85 16.11 6.76
N GLU A 158 -14.35 17.34 6.82
CA GLU A 158 -13.81 18.07 5.67
C GLU A 158 -12.64 17.33 5.01
N ARG A 159 -11.70 16.80 5.81
CA ARG A 159 -10.58 15.99 5.30
C ARG A 159 -11.08 14.72 4.60
N ARG A 160 -12.09 14.06 5.16
CA ARG A 160 -12.67 12.85 4.58
C ARG A 160 -13.38 13.12 3.25
N GLU A 161 -14.09 14.24 3.16
CA GLU A 161 -14.77 14.66 1.93
C GLU A 161 -13.75 15.00 0.82
N LYS A 162 -12.71 15.77 1.17
CA LYS A 162 -11.59 16.07 0.25
C LYS A 162 -10.94 14.79 -0.29
N LEU A 163 -10.72 13.79 0.55
CA LEU A 163 -10.14 12.50 0.14
C LEU A 163 -11.05 11.76 -0.86
N MET A 164 -12.37 11.71 -0.61
CA MET A 164 -13.33 11.05 -1.51
C MET A 164 -13.38 11.75 -2.88
N MET A 165 -13.34 13.09 -2.90
CA MET A 165 -13.26 13.87 -4.12
C MET A 165 -11.97 13.58 -4.92
N ARG A 166 -10.82 13.50 -4.24
CA ARG A 166 -9.53 13.16 -4.86
C ARG A 166 -9.54 11.76 -5.48
N LEU A 167 -10.15 10.78 -4.81
CA LEU A 167 -10.26 9.40 -5.33
C LEU A 167 -11.15 9.33 -6.57
N GLY A 168 -12.26 10.09 -6.60
CA GLY A 168 -13.14 10.20 -7.76
C GLY A 168 -12.38 10.74 -8.99
N GLN A 169 -11.67 11.85 -8.82
CA GLN A 169 -10.87 12.47 -9.89
C GLN A 169 -9.79 11.53 -10.46
N ARG A 170 -9.13 10.73 -9.62
CA ARG A 170 -8.16 9.72 -10.08
C ARG A 170 -8.80 8.67 -10.96
N ASN A 171 -9.95 8.14 -10.56
CA ASN A 171 -10.64 7.13 -11.36
C ASN A 171 -11.04 7.68 -12.72
N GLU A 172 -11.55 8.92 -12.78
CA GLU A 172 -11.87 9.59 -14.04
C GLU A 172 -10.63 9.84 -14.91
N ASN A 173 -9.55 10.38 -14.34
CA ASN A 173 -8.33 10.66 -15.07
C ASN A 173 -7.65 9.38 -15.57
N LYS A 174 -7.65 8.32 -14.77
CA LYS A 174 -7.17 6.99 -15.18
C LYS A 174 -8.02 6.42 -16.32
N HIS A 175 -9.34 6.62 -16.28
CA HIS A 175 -10.21 6.18 -17.38
C HIS A 175 -9.95 6.97 -18.66
N LYS A 176 -9.75 8.30 -18.55
CA LYS A 176 -9.39 9.17 -19.67
C LYS A 176 -8.01 8.83 -20.25
N SER A 177 -7.01 8.55 -19.41
CA SER A 177 -5.66 8.21 -19.87
C SER A 177 -5.66 6.87 -20.61
N ILE A 178 -6.29 5.84 -20.04
CA ILE A 178 -6.43 4.52 -20.68
C ILE A 178 -7.18 4.65 -22.02
N ALA A 179 -8.25 5.45 -22.07
CA ALA A 179 -8.99 5.70 -23.30
C ALA A 179 -8.13 6.42 -24.37
N SER A 180 -7.30 7.39 -23.97
CA SER A 180 -6.40 8.09 -24.90
C SER A 180 -5.27 7.21 -25.42
N GLU A 181 -4.66 6.39 -24.55
CA GLU A 181 -3.59 5.46 -24.91
C GLU A 181 -4.12 4.36 -25.86
N ALA A 182 -5.30 3.82 -25.57
CA ALA A 182 -5.96 2.84 -26.44
C ALA A 182 -6.24 3.43 -27.84
N LYS A 183 -6.72 4.68 -27.92
CA LYS A 183 -7.01 5.35 -29.18
C LYS A 183 -5.74 5.69 -29.97
N ALA A 184 -4.65 6.05 -29.29
CA ALA A 184 -3.36 6.30 -29.92
C ALA A 184 -2.77 5.01 -30.51
N HIS A 185 -2.76 3.93 -29.73
CA HIS A 185 -2.29 2.61 -30.16
C HIS A 185 -3.10 2.08 -31.34
N GLU A 186 -4.43 2.23 -31.30
CA GLU A 186 -5.33 1.88 -32.40
C GLU A 186 -4.97 2.60 -33.70
N SER A 187 -4.67 3.91 -33.63
CA SER A 187 -4.26 4.69 -34.80
C SER A 187 -2.87 4.30 -35.34
N GLU A 188 -1.98 3.80 -34.50
CA GLU A 188 -0.66 3.33 -34.88
C GLU A 188 -0.73 2.01 -35.65
N VAL A 189 -1.51 1.05 -35.16
CA VAL A 189 -1.74 -0.24 -35.85
C VAL A 189 -2.39 -0.03 -37.22
N ASP A 190 -3.38 0.86 -37.34
CA ASP A 190 -4.04 1.16 -38.62
C ASP A 190 -3.07 1.81 -39.64
N ARG A 191 -2.10 2.61 -39.17
CA ARG A 191 -1.02 3.16 -40.02
C ARG A 191 -0.08 2.07 -40.52
N VAL A 192 0.34 1.16 -39.64
CA VAL A 192 1.22 0.02 -40.00
C VAL A 192 0.52 -0.89 -41.00
N LEU A 193 -0.77 -1.22 -40.81
CA LEU A 193 -1.55 -2.01 -41.77
C LEU A 193 -1.57 -1.37 -43.16
N SER A 194 -1.80 -0.06 -43.22
CA SER A 194 -1.81 0.69 -44.48
C SER A 194 -0.42 0.76 -45.14
N SER A 195 0.65 0.81 -44.34
CA SER A 195 2.05 0.78 -44.80
C SER A 195 2.39 -0.57 -45.43
N VAL A 196 2.09 -1.66 -44.72
CA VAL A 196 2.36 -3.03 -45.19
C VAL A 196 1.61 -3.34 -46.48
N GLN A 197 0.33 -2.97 -46.58
CA GLN A 197 -0.43 -3.16 -47.82
C GLN A 197 0.18 -2.43 -49.02
N ARG A 198 0.68 -1.20 -48.82
CA ARG A 198 1.41 -0.45 -49.86
C ARG A 198 2.74 -1.12 -50.21
N ASN A 199 3.50 -1.56 -49.22
CA ASN A 199 4.80 -2.20 -49.42
C ASN A 199 4.69 -3.53 -50.17
N ILE A 200 3.65 -4.33 -49.90
CA ILE A 200 3.33 -5.55 -50.65
C ILE A 200 3.09 -5.22 -52.13
N SER A 201 2.35 -4.16 -52.44
CA SER A 201 2.10 -3.75 -53.83
C SER A 201 3.37 -3.28 -54.57
N ALA A 202 4.37 -2.80 -53.83
CA ALA A 202 5.69 -2.41 -54.33
C ALA A 202 6.74 -3.53 -54.30
N GLY A 203 6.41 -4.72 -53.78
CA GLY A 203 7.31 -5.87 -53.69
C GLY A 203 8.39 -5.78 -52.59
N ILE A 204 8.22 -4.90 -51.59
CA ILE A 204 9.13 -4.69 -50.47
C ILE A 204 8.52 -5.30 -49.20
N ILE A 205 9.33 -5.99 -48.40
CA ILE A 205 8.91 -6.61 -47.13
C ILE A 205 9.72 -5.98 -46.01
N ASP A 206 9.05 -5.28 -45.09
CA ASP A 206 9.65 -4.81 -43.83
C ASP A 206 9.29 -5.79 -42.70
N GLU A 207 10.29 -6.47 -42.15
CA GLU A 207 10.12 -7.48 -41.11
C GLU A 207 9.72 -6.87 -39.76
N LYS A 208 10.02 -5.59 -39.52
CA LYS A 208 9.66 -4.90 -38.27
C LYS A 208 8.17 -4.61 -38.21
N GLU A 209 7.58 -4.16 -39.32
CA GLU A 209 6.14 -3.90 -39.42
C GLU A 209 5.33 -5.20 -39.27
N ILE A 210 5.83 -6.32 -39.81
CA ILE A 210 5.21 -7.64 -39.68
C ILE A 210 5.23 -8.13 -38.23
N ALA A 211 6.35 -7.96 -37.52
CA ALA A 211 6.45 -8.36 -36.12
C ALA A 211 5.45 -7.61 -35.22
N VAL A 212 5.22 -6.31 -35.48
CA VAL A 212 4.20 -5.51 -34.78
C VAL A 212 2.78 -6.06 -35.01
N LEU A 213 2.47 -6.45 -36.25
CA LEU A 213 1.16 -7.05 -36.60
C LEU A 213 0.96 -8.46 -36.02
N GLU A 214 2.01 -9.29 -36.00
CA GLU A 214 1.98 -10.61 -35.36
C GLU A 214 1.81 -10.51 -33.84
N GLN A 215 2.50 -9.55 -33.22
CA GLN A 215 2.34 -9.24 -31.80
C GLN A 215 0.90 -8.79 -31.50
N GLU A 216 0.31 -7.93 -32.33
CA GLU A 216 -1.07 -7.46 -32.14
C GLU A 216 -2.11 -8.60 -32.23
N ILE A 217 -1.95 -9.53 -33.18
CA ILE A 217 -2.83 -10.72 -33.26
C ILE A 217 -2.69 -11.60 -32.03
N SER A 218 -1.48 -11.76 -31.49
CA SER A 218 -1.28 -12.56 -30.27
C SER A 218 -1.96 -11.96 -29.04
N MET A 219 -2.20 -10.64 -29.05
CA MET A 219 -2.82 -9.90 -27.95
C MET A 219 -4.34 -9.70 -28.14
N SER A 220 -4.86 -9.77 -29.37
CA SER A 220 -6.25 -9.48 -29.69
C SER A 220 -6.97 -10.67 -30.33
N GLU A 221 -7.61 -11.50 -29.51
CA GLU A 221 -8.41 -12.64 -29.98
C GLU A 221 -9.85 -12.22 -30.30
N GLY A 222 -10.28 -12.42 -31.56
CA GLY A 222 -11.70 -12.39 -31.95
C GLY A 222 -12.28 -11.06 -32.44
N SER A 223 -11.48 -10.01 -32.62
CA SER A 223 -11.95 -8.73 -33.18
C SER A 223 -12.09 -8.77 -34.70
N ARG A 224 -12.94 -7.92 -35.31
CA ARG A 224 -12.98 -7.73 -36.78
C ARG A 224 -11.60 -7.35 -37.33
N ARG A 225 -10.79 -6.64 -36.54
CA ARG A 225 -9.43 -6.26 -36.89
C ARG A 225 -8.46 -7.43 -37.01
N SER A 226 -8.55 -8.43 -36.14
CA SER A 226 -7.63 -9.57 -36.18
C SER A 226 -7.76 -10.32 -37.51
N LYS A 227 -8.97 -10.38 -38.08
CA LYS A 227 -9.22 -10.93 -39.44
C LYS A 227 -8.51 -10.14 -40.54
N ILE A 228 -8.57 -8.81 -40.48
CA ILE A 228 -7.91 -7.92 -41.46
C ILE A 228 -6.39 -8.11 -41.39
N ILE A 229 -5.82 -8.17 -40.18
CA ILE A 229 -4.38 -8.38 -39.99
C ILE A 229 -3.99 -9.77 -40.51
N GLN A 230 -4.78 -10.82 -40.24
CA GLN A 230 -4.54 -12.18 -40.73
C GLN A 230 -4.53 -12.24 -42.27
N GLU A 231 -5.50 -11.61 -42.94
CA GLU A 231 -5.54 -11.56 -44.41
C GLU A 231 -4.30 -10.86 -44.99
N VAL A 232 -3.81 -9.80 -44.35
CA VAL A 232 -2.60 -9.10 -44.79
C VAL A 232 -1.35 -9.97 -44.59
N LEU A 233 -1.21 -10.65 -43.46
CA LEU A 233 -0.08 -11.55 -43.19
C LEU A 233 -0.08 -12.77 -44.12
N GLU A 234 -1.24 -13.30 -44.49
CA GLU A 234 -1.35 -14.37 -45.49
C GLU A 234 -0.84 -13.92 -46.86
N LYS A 235 -1.17 -12.69 -47.29
CA LYS A 235 -0.63 -12.11 -48.53
C LYS A 235 0.90 -11.98 -48.48
N VAL A 236 1.46 -11.55 -47.35
CA VAL A 236 2.92 -11.50 -47.15
C VAL A 236 3.53 -12.91 -47.26
N ARG A 237 2.90 -13.91 -46.64
CA ARG A 237 3.38 -15.31 -46.66
C ARG A 237 3.40 -15.87 -48.08
N LEU A 238 2.34 -15.64 -48.87
CA LEU A 238 2.27 -16.03 -50.27
C LEU A 238 3.37 -15.36 -51.10
N PHE A 239 3.60 -14.07 -50.89
CA PHE A 239 4.67 -13.33 -51.57
C PHE A 239 6.07 -13.87 -51.22
N ARG A 240 6.32 -14.26 -49.95
CA ARG A 240 7.58 -14.87 -49.51
C ARG A 240 7.84 -16.22 -50.19
N VAL A 241 6.81 -17.05 -50.36
CA VAL A 241 6.90 -18.34 -51.07
C VAL A 241 7.19 -18.14 -52.56
N ALA A 242 6.53 -17.17 -53.21
CA ALA A 242 6.76 -16.85 -54.62
C ALA A 242 8.24 -16.48 -54.89
N LYS A 243 8.81 -15.60 -54.06
CA LYS A 243 10.23 -15.18 -54.14
C LYS A 243 11.22 -16.34 -53.88
N GLN A 244 10.82 -17.35 -53.11
CA GLN A 244 11.67 -18.50 -52.77
C GLN A 244 11.69 -19.55 -53.89
N ASN A 245 10.60 -19.69 -54.65
CA ASN A 245 10.52 -20.59 -55.80
C ASN A 245 11.37 -20.11 -56.99
N GLU A 246 11.61 -18.79 -57.12
CA GLU A 246 12.52 -18.24 -58.13
C GLU A 246 14.00 -18.62 -57.89
N ARG A 247 14.38 -19.09 -56.69
CA ARG A 247 15.79 -19.32 -56.30
C ARG A 247 16.25 -20.79 -56.32
N ARG A 248 15.39 -21.77 -56.64
CA ARG A 248 15.79 -23.19 -56.66
C ARG A 248 16.19 -23.65 -58.07
N VAL A 249 17.47 -23.51 -58.40
CA VAL A 249 18.17 -24.35 -59.40
C VAL A 249 18.84 -25.49 -58.64
N GLY A 250 18.63 -26.73 -59.10
CA GLY A 250 18.83 -27.96 -58.33
C GLY A 250 20.28 -28.32 -57.99
N PHE A 251 20.45 -29.13 -56.94
CA PHE A 251 21.68 -29.89 -56.72
C PHE A 251 21.41 -31.21 -55.99
N SER A 252 22.08 -32.26 -56.46
CA SER A 252 21.91 -33.68 -56.13
C SER A 252 22.60 -34.09 -54.82
N PHE A 253 22.02 -35.11 -54.18
CA PHE A 253 22.52 -35.77 -52.98
C PHE A 253 23.87 -36.48 -53.18
N ASN A 254 24.75 -36.40 -52.19
CA ASN A 254 25.60 -37.53 -51.85
C ASN A 254 25.74 -37.68 -50.33
N LYS A 255 25.68 -38.93 -49.88
CA LYS A 255 25.64 -39.38 -48.49
C LYS A 255 27.04 -39.86 -48.11
N ASN A 256 27.55 -39.51 -46.92
CA ASN A 256 28.34 -40.46 -46.13
C ASN A 256 28.55 -40.02 -44.67
N ASN A 257 28.48 -41.06 -43.81
CA ASN A 257 28.68 -41.10 -42.36
C ASN A 257 30.16 -41.16 -41.98
N SER A 258 30.53 -40.58 -40.84
CA SER A 258 31.57 -41.08 -39.89
C SER A 258 31.67 -40.08 -38.72
N SER A 259 31.20 -40.40 -37.51
CA SER A 259 31.88 -41.01 -36.37
C SER A 259 32.36 -40.01 -35.28
N ARG A 260 32.29 -40.48 -34.03
CA ARG A 260 32.44 -39.78 -32.74
C ARG A 260 33.88 -39.79 -32.23
N ARG A 261 34.26 -38.78 -31.42
CA ARG A 261 34.90 -38.82 -30.05
C ARG A 261 35.69 -37.51 -29.79
N SER A 262 35.30 -36.64 -28.84
CA SER A 262 35.59 -36.57 -27.38
C SER A 262 37.00 -36.07 -26.98
N ALA A 263 37.11 -34.95 -26.24
CA ALA A 263 38.07 -34.69 -25.13
C ALA A 263 37.89 -33.29 -24.47
N GLN A 264 37.89 -33.23 -23.13
CA GLN A 264 38.29 -32.11 -22.22
C GLN A 264 39.72 -32.42 -21.68
N PRO A 265 40.44 -31.72 -20.74
CA PRO A 265 40.07 -30.68 -19.72
C PRO A 265 41.18 -29.63 -19.33
N ASN A 266 40.96 -28.81 -18.26
CA ASN A 266 41.93 -28.26 -17.24
C ASN A 266 41.19 -27.20 -16.35
N LYS A 267 41.03 -27.31 -15.01
CA LYS A 267 41.89 -27.17 -13.78
C LYS A 267 42.17 -25.72 -13.27
N ASP A 268 41.77 -25.47 -12.01
CA ASP A 268 41.71 -24.20 -11.21
C ASP A 268 43.05 -23.73 -10.56
N PRO A 269 43.14 -22.57 -9.84
CA PRO A 269 42.79 -22.51 -8.38
C PRO A 269 42.32 -21.15 -7.74
N GLU A 270 41.45 -21.28 -6.72
CA GLU A 270 41.30 -20.68 -5.35
C GLU A 270 41.67 -19.20 -4.94
N LEU A 271 40.75 -18.49 -4.25
CA LEU A 271 40.94 -17.89 -2.89
C LEU A 271 39.60 -17.43 -2.22
N LYS A 272 39.50 -17.60 -0.89
CA LYS A 272 38.35 -17.30 0.01
C LYS A 272 38.57 -16.00 0.80
N THR A 273 37.49 -15.29 1.16
CA THR A 273 37.40 -14.54 2.44
C THR A 273 35.94 -14.50 2.93
N THR A 274 35.71 -15.03 4.14
CA THR A 274 34.48 -14.94 4.93
C THR A 274 34.76 -14.03 6.13
N VAL A 275 33.84 -13.13 6.47
CA VAL A 275 33.91 -12.27 7.67
C VAL A 275 32.81 -12.69 8.67
N CYS A 276 33.17 -12.79 9.94
CA CYS A 276 32.29 -13.08 11.08
C CYS A 276 31.87 -11.80 11.84
N GLU A 277 30.68 -11.85 12.43
CA GLU A 277 30.10 -10.87 13.38
C GLU A 277 30.64 -10.99 14.82
N ILE A 278 30.16 -10.05 15.69
CA ILE A 278 29.77 -10.13 17.13
C ILE A 278 30.46 -9.00 17.96
N PRO A 279 29.87 -8.36 19.02
CA PRO A 279 28.53 -7.78 19.25
C PRO A 279 28.53 -6.36 19.94
N GLU A 280 27.35 -5.75 19.97
CA GLU A 280 26.72 -4.84 20.96
C GLU A 280 27.54 -3.94 21.92
N THR A 281 27.17 -2.65 21.96
CA THR A 281 26.93 -1.92 23.22
C THR A 281 25.98 -0.74 22.99
N ASP A 282 24.93 -0.67 23.81
CA ASP A 282 23.93 0.41 23.86
C ASP A 282 24.56 1.80 24.11
N PRO A 283 23.92 2.86 23.58
CA PRO A 283 23.57 3.97 24.46
C PRO A 283 22.12 4.38 24.25
N ALA A 284 21.23 3.77 25.04
CA ALA A 284 19.98 4.40 25.43
C ALA A 284 20.26 5.54 26.41
N ALA A 285 20.79 6.65 25.89
CA ALA A 285 20.80 7.96 26.54
C ALA A 285 20.39 8.98 25.47
N THR A 286 19.21 9.55 25.64
CA THR A 286 18.54 10.43 24.69
C THR A 286 19.33 11.74 24.54
N ASN A 287 20.35 11.78 23.66
CA ASN A 287 21.07 12.99 23.26
C ASN A 287 20.21 13.85 22.32
N THR A 288 19.01 14.20 22.75
CA THR A 288 18.10 15.06 21.98
C THR A 288 18.15 16.47 22.53
N ASN A 289 18.67 17.39 21.73
CA ASN A 289 18.65 18.82 22.01
C ASN A 289 17.25 19.36 21.73
N VAL A 290 16.51 19.68 22.80
CA VAL A 290 15.14 20.16 22.73
C VAL A 290 15.12 21.69 22.85
N VAL A 291 14.57 22.38 21.85
CA VAL A 291 14.42 23.83 21.81
C VAL A 291 12.94 24.17 21.69
N GLU A 292 12.39 24.81 22.72
CA GLU A 292 10.95 25.03 22.82
C GLU A 292 10.61 26.47 23.23
N ASN A 293 9.42 26.92 22.80
CA ASN A 293 8.76 28.15 23.26
C ASN A 293 9.64 29.41 23.09
N LEU A 294 10.30 29.52 21.94
CA LEU A 294 11.06 30.71 21.57
C LEU A 294 10.21 31.65 20.71
N SER A 295 10.29 32.94 21.01
CA SER A 295 9.66 33.97 20.20
C SER A 295 10.59 35.17 20.01
N ASP A 296 10.47 35.83 18.86
CA ASP A 296 11.10 37.15 18.60
C ASP A 296 12.61 37.18 18.87
N CYS A 297 13.31 36.14 18.42
CA CYS A 297 14.73 36.00 18.74
C CYS A 297 15.56 35.45 17.58
N GLN A 298 16.82 35.87 17.55
CA GLN A 298 17.85 35.28 16.71
C GLN A 298 18.87 34.56 17.60
N LYS A 299 19.12 33.27 17.36
CA LYS A 299 20.04 32.47 18.20
C LYS A 299 20.88 31.51 17.36
N LEU A 300 22.15 31.37 17.76
CA LEU A 300 23.04 30.31 17.34
C LEU A 300 23.00 29.19 18.38
N LEU A 301 22.71 27.98 17.92
CA LEU A 301 22.64 26.78 18.73
C LEU A 301 23.87 25.92 18.46
N VAL A 302 24.71 25.81 19.49
CA VAL A 302 25.90 24.98 19.50
C VAL A 302 25.56 23.66 20.14
N GLY A 303 26.03 22.57 19.54
CA GLY A 303 25.78 21.21 19.98
C GLY A 303 26.85 20.26 19.46
N ASN A 304 26.73 19.00 19.83
CA ASN A 304 27.63 17.95 19.34
C ASN A 304 27.08 17.35 18.05
N ASP A 305 27.97 17.00 17.13
CA ASP A 305 27.62 16.24 15.92
C ASP A 305 26.99 14.89 16.30
N GLY A 306 26.03 14.44 15.50
CA GLY A 306 25.29 13.20 15.73
C GLY A 306 24.15 13.30 16.75
N ALA A 307 23.94 14.45 17.40
CA ALA A 307 22.79 14.65 18.29
C ALA A 307 21.48 14.82 17.52
N ASP A 308 20.37 14.38 18.12
CA ASP A 308 19.03 14.64 17.57
C ASP A 308 18.55 16.02 18.01
N VAL A 309 17.74 16.70 17.19
CA VAL A 309 17.22 18.04 17.47
C VAL A 309 15.70 18.02 17.41
N ALA A 310 15.05 18.57 18.44
CA ALA A 310 13.60 18.75 18.48
C ALA A 310 13.24 20.22 18.70
N LEU A 311 12.56 20.82 17.72
CA LEU A 311 12.07 22.18 17.73
C LEU A 311 10.56 22.19 17.94
N LYS A 312 10.07 22.89 18.98
CA LYS A 312 8.63 23.03 19.23
C LYS A 312 8.21 24.45 19.57
N ASN A 313 7.08 24.90 19.02
CA ASN A 313 6.45 26.17 19.38
C ASN A 313 7.42 27.36 19.23
N ILE A 314 7.92 27.58 18.01
CA ILE A 314 8.87 28.66 17.71
C ILE A 314 8.18 29.67 16.81
N GLN A 315 8.27 30.96 17.13
CA GLN A 315 7.59 32.01 16.36
C GLN A 315 8.46 33.24 16.14
N ARG A 316 8.52 33.77 14.90
CA ARG A 316 9.29 34.99 14.58
C ARG A 316 10.76 34.88 15.02
N CYS A 317 11.37 33.72 14.75
CA CYS A 317 12.75 33.45 15.14
C CYS A 317 13.64 33.18 13.93
N ARG A 318 14.93 33.51 14.08
CA ARG A 318 15.97 33.08 13.16
C ARG A 318 16.97 32.20 13.91
N LEU A 319 16.95 30.89 13.65
CA LEU A 319 17.76 29.90 14.37
C LEU A 319 18.80 29.28 13.46
N GLU A 320 20.05 29.28 13.93
CA GLU A 320 21.18 28.67 13.24
C GLU A 320 21.75 27.52 14.09
N PHE A 321 22.07 26.39 13.47
CA PHE A 321 22.61 25.21 14.15
C PHE A 321 24.02 24.95 13.64
N SER A 322 25.03 25.10 14.50
CA SER A 322 26.46 25.03 14.12
C SER A 322 27.05 23.62 14.16
N PHE A 323 26.22 22.58 14.12
CA PHE A 323 26.61 21.18 14.27
C PHE A 323 25.75 20.28 13.38
N LYS A 324 26.27 19.11 13.02
CA LYS A 324 25.59 18.13 12.16
C LYS A 324 24.63 17.29 12.98
N ALA A 325 23.34 17.64 12.95
CA ALA A 325 22.32 16.86 13.62
C ALA A 325 22.08 15.50 12.94
N SER A 326 21.78 14.45 13.71
CA SER A 326 21.46 13.13 13.15
C SER A 326 20.02 13.07 12.62
N ALA A 327 19.03 13.44 13.45
CA ALA A 327 17.64 13.63 13.03
C ALA A 327 17.06 14.93 13.59
N ILE A 328 16.20 15.60 12.80
CA ILE A 328 15.58 16.88 13.16
C ILE A 328 14.06 16.73 13.14
N HIS A 329 13.41 17.07 14.25
CA HIS A 329 11.97 17.10 14.40
C HIS A 329 11.49 18.53 14.62
N ILE A 330 10.67 19.06 13.71
CA ILE A 330 10.17 20.44 13.74
C ILE A 330 8.66 20.41 13.90
N ARG A 331 8.13 21.06 14.92
CA ARG A 331 6.69 21.09 15.20
C ARG A 331 6.21 22.46 15.61
N ASN A 332 5.11 22.92 15.01
CA ASN A 332 4.48 24.21 15.36
C ASN A 332 5.47 25.38 15.29
N VAL A 333 6.05 25.61 14.11
CA VAL A 333 6.98 26.72 13.86
C VAL A 333 6.36 27.70 12.88
N LYS A 334 6.38 29.00 13.22
CA LYS A 334 5.70 30.06 12.47
C LYS A 334 6.62 31.25 12.20
N ASP A 335 6.52 31.84 11.02
CA ASP A 335 7.20 33.10 10.66
C ASP A 335 8.71 33.09 10.97
N SER A 336 9.37 31.95 10.74
CA SER A 336 10.74 31.72 11.24
C SER A 336 11.68 31.26 10.13
N THR A 337 12.96 31.56 10.28
CA THR A 337 14.03 31.07 9.42
C THR A 337 14.89 30.08 10.19
N LEU A 338 15.04 28.87 9.66
CA LEU A 338 15.80 27.79 10.27
C LEU A 338 16.96 27.38 9.36
N ILE A 339 18.18 27.41 9.88
CA ILE A 339 19.40 27.14 9.11
C ILE A 339 20.20 26.03 9.80
N PHE A 340 20.30 24.89 9.13
CA PHE A 340 20.99 23.70 9.65
C PHE A 340 22.23 23.38 8.83
N MET A 341 23.28 22.90 9.51
CA MET A 341 24.33 22.12 8.84
C MET A 341 23.74 20.83 8.24
N PRO A 342 24.42 20.21 7.26
CA PRO A 342 23.97 18.96 6.66
C PRO A 342 23.67 17.88 7.69
N CYS A 343 22.42 17.43 7.70
CA CYS A 343 21.88 16.41 8.58
C CYS A 343 22.19 15.00 8.03
N GLU A 344 22.47 14.06 8.93
CA GLU A 344 22.85 12.70 8.55
C GLU A 344 21.66 11.89 8.02
N ARG A 345 20.52 11.91 8.74
CA ARG A 345 19.37 11.04 8.45
C ARG A 345 18.19 11.84 7.93
N SER A 346 17.33 12.34 8.82
CA SER A 346 15.99 12.77 8.42
C SER A 346 15.52 14.05 9.07
N ILE A 347 14.68 14.79 8.34
CA ILE A 347 13.95 15.94 8.84
C ILE A 347 12.46 15.62 8.78
N LEU A 348 11.75 15.80 9.89
CA LEU A 348 10.31 15.65 9.99
C LEU A 348 9.68 16.96 10.44
N MET A 349 8.78 17.52 9.63
CA MET A 349 8.09 18.78 9.90
C MET A 349 6.58 18.57 10.07
N HIS A 350 6.01 19.19 11.09
CA HIS A 350 4.58 19.21 11.36
C HIS A 350 4.10 20.61 11.72
N ASP A 351 2.93 21.02 11.21
CA ASP A 351 2.24 22.24 11.64
C ASP A 351 3.10 23.50 11.51
N CYS A 352 3.81 23.64 10.38
CA CYS A 352 4.68 24.79 10.12
C CYS A 352 4.00 25.77 9.15
N HIS A 353 4.14 27.08 9.41
CA HIS A 353 3.52 28.13 8.59
C HIS A 353 4.48 29.29 8.32
N ASN A 354 4.65 29.68 7.05
CA ASN A 354 5.52 30.79 6.69
C ASN A 354 6.95 30.61 7.23
N VAL A 355 7.57 29.48 6.88
CA VAL A 355 8.90 29.10 7.36
C VAL A 355 9.87 28.97 6.20
N VAL A 356 11.06 29.54 6.37
CA VAL A 356 12.19 29.36 5.46
C VAL A 356 13.15 28.35 6.07
N LEU A 357 13.36 27.22 5.41
CA LEU A 357 14.23 26.15 5.88
C LEU A 357 15.44 26.00 4.96
N TYR A 358 16.64 26.12 5.51
CA TYR A 358 17.89 25.73 4.87
C TYR A 358 18.40 24.44 5.51
N ALA A 359 18.33 23.32 4.80
CA ALA A 359 18.84 22.05 5.32
C ALA A 359 19.18 21.03 4.22
N ALA A 360 20.19 20.20 4.48
CA ALA A 360 20.46 19.00 3.69
C ALA A 360 20.19 17.74 4.53
N ALA A 361 19.59 16.69 3.95
CA ALA A 361 19.26 15.45 4.66
C ALA A 361 19.19 14.23 3.73
N GLN A 362 19.06 13.02 4.29
CA GLN A 362 18.75 11.83 3.48
C GLN A 362 17.25 11.78 3.13
N GLN A 363 16.38 12.15 4.06
CA GLN A 363 14.93 12.16 3.86
C GLN A 363 14.30 13.40 4.49
N ILE A 364 13.35 14.01 3.81
CA ILE A 364 12.54 15.10 4.37
C ILE A 364 11.07 14.71 4.28
N ARG A 365 10.36 14.80 5.40
CA ARG A 365 8.92 14.56 5.46
C ARG A 365 8.22 15.78 6.04
N VAL A 366 7.23 16.28 5.33
CA VAL A 366 6.47 17.47 5.72
C VAL A 366 5.00 17.11 5.78
N HIS A 367 4.37 17.44 6.90
CA HIS A 367 2.96 17.17 7.15
C HIS A 367 2.25 18.45 7.61
N THR A 368 0.99 18.63 7.21
CA THR A 368 0.09 19.68 7.72
C THR A 368 0.74 21.07 7.77
N SER A 369 1.44 21.47 6.71
CA SER A 369 2.24 22.71 6.71
C SER A 369 2.00 23.55 5.46
N GLN A 370 2.13 24.86 5.58
CA GLN A 370 1.73 25.79 4.51
C GLN A 370 2.72 26.93 4.36
N LYS A 371 2.88 27.45 3.13
CA LYS A 371 3.79 28.58 2.82
C LYS A 371 5.21 28.30 3.31
N LEU A 372 5.83 27.25 2.78
CA LEU A 372 7.22 26.90 3.14
C LEU A 372 8.15 27.23 2.00
N GLU A 373 9.28 27.83 2.32
CA GLU A 373 10.39 28.02 1.40
C GLU A 373 11.53 27.07 1.78
N MET A 374 11.73 26.05 0.96
CA MET A 374 12.56 24.90 1.23
C MET A 374 13.84 25.01 0.40
N HIS A 375 14.91 25.51 1.01
CA HIS A 375 16.26 25.54 0.47
C HIS A 375 16.98 24.25 0.87
N VAL A 376 16.74 23.18 0.11
CA VAL A 376 17.08 21.83 0.56
C VAL A 376 17.80 21.01 -0.49
N VAL A 377 18.65 20.12 0.01
CA VAL A 377 19.25 19.03 -0.76
C VAL A 377 18.92 17.72 -0.07
N VAL A 378 18.47 16.73 -0.85
CA VAL A 378 17.96 15.48 -0.29
C VAL A 378 18.52 14.28 -1.03
N ARG A 379 19.20 13.36 -0.35
CA ARG A 379 19.79 12.16 -0.99
C ARG A 379 18.77 11.09 -1.36
N GLY A 380 17.59 11.09 -0.73
CA GLY A 380 16.59 10.04 -0.88
C GLY A 380 15.28 10.54 -1.49
N ALA A 381 14.43 11.15 -0.65
CA ALA A 381 13.14 11.66 -1.10
C ALA A 381 12.62 12.76 -0.17
N VAL A 382 11.90 13.72 -0.77
CA VAL A 382 11.00 14.64 -0.06
C VAL A 382 9.58 14.07 -0.16
N VAL A 383 8.91 13.91 0.98
CA VAL A 383 7.52 13.43 1.05
C VAL A 383 6.64 14.48 1.69
N LEU A 384 5.52 14.80 1.06
CA LEU A 384 4.57 15.82 1.48
C LEU A 384 3.19 15.19 1.77
N GLU A 385 2.51 15.65 2.80
CA GLU A 385 1.15 15.23 3.16
C GLU A 385 0.38 16.43 3.77
N ASP A 386 -0.85 16.69 3.34
CA ASP A 386 -1.69 17.82 3.81
C ASP A 386 -0.94 19.17 3.78
N CYS A 387 -0.19 19.43 2.70
CA CYS A 387 0.67 20.60 2.55
C CYS A 387 0.16 21.54 1.44
N THR A 388 0.43 22.85 1.52
CA THR A 388 0.05 23.81 0.45
C THR A 388 1.05 24.95 0.31
N ASP A 389 1.35 25.37 -0.92
CA ASP A 389 2.26 26.49 -1.23
C ASP A 389 3.69 26.23 -0.71
N LEU A 390 4.31 25.16 -1.20
CA LEU A 390 5.70 24.84 -0.90
C LEU A 390 6.58 25.21 -2.10
N LYS A 391 7.66 25.94 -1.84
CA LYS A 391 8.62 26.36 -2.86
C LYS A 391 9.95 25.69 -2.59
N PHE A 392 10.52 25.07 -3.61
CA PHE A 392 11.79 24.37 -3.50
C PHE A 392 12.90 25.09 -4.26
N SER A 393 14.05 25.22 -3.59
CA SER A 393 15.27 25.89 -4.06
C SER A 393 16.49 25.08 -3.62
N PRO A 394 17.65 25.21 -4.29
CA PRO A 394 18.86 24.49 -3.89
C PRO A 394 19.36 24.99 -2.53
N TYR A 395 19.92 24.07 -1.73
CA TYR A 395 20.61 24.42 -0.50
C TYR A 395 21.91 25.18 -0.82
N ARG A 396 21.90 26.50 -0.60
CA ARG A 396 23.06 27.40 -0.77
C ARG A 396 23.34 28.16 0.51
N VAL A 397 24.14 27.56 1.38
CA VAL A 397 24.51 28.16 2.67
C VAL A 397 26.02 28.36 2.75
N LEU A 398 26.41 29.59 3.07
CA LEU A 398 27.79 29.94 3.36
C LEU A 398 28.04 29.88 4.86
N SER A 399 29.13 29.22 5.26
CA SER A 399 29.69 29.31 6.59
C SER A 399 30.07 30.76 6.94
N LYS A 400 30.28 31.06 8.22
CA LYS A 400 30.79 32.37 8.69
C LYS A 400 32.01 32.84 7.89
N LYS A 401 32.91 31.93 7.55
CA LYS A 401 34.15 32.20 6.78
C LYS A 401 33.92 32.47 5.29
N GLY A 402 32.68 32.44 4.82
CA GLY A 402 32.32 32.60 3.40
C GLY A 402 32.56 31.34 2.56
N VAL A 403 32.85 30.20 3.19
CA VAL A 403 33.01 28.92 2.50
C VAL A 403 31.64 28.26 2.36
N GLU A 404 31.32 27.80 1.16
CA GLU A 404 30.08 27.07 0.88
C GLU A 404 30.07 25.75 1.66
N ILE A 405 28.94 25.46 2.31
CA ILE A 405 28.76 24.22 3.04
C ILE A 405 28.34 23.14 2.05
N GLU A 406 29.27 22.23 1.76
CA GLU A 406 29.03 21.15 0.81
C GLU A 406 27.97 20.16 1.29
N ALA A 407 27.08 19.79 0.39
CA ALA A 407 26.10 18.72 0.54
C ALA A 407 25.96 17.96 -0.78
N GLU A 408 25.84 16.64 -0.70
CA GLU A 408 25.65 15.79 -1.87
C GLU A 408 24.25 16.02 -2.49
N ASP A 409 24.21 16.65 -3.67
CA ASP A 409 22.97 16.90 -4.42
C ASP A 409 22.80 15.91 -5.58
N ASN A 410 21.68 15.19 -5.54
CA ASN A 410 21.24 14.28 -6.60
C ASN A 410 19.96 14.77 -7.32
N GLY A 411 19.51 15.99 -7.02
CA GLY A 411 18.35 16.63 -7.62
C GLY A 411 16.99 16.09 -7.16
N GLU A 412 16.91 15.20 -6.16
CA GLU A 412 15.62 14.66 -5.68
C GLU A 412 14.72 15.74 -5.07
N TRP A 413 15.29 16.85 -4.58
CA TRP A 413 14.53 18.01 -4.11
C TRP A 413 13.66 18.66 -5.19
N ARG A 414 13.97 18.45 -6.49
CA ARG A 414 13.17 18.95 -7.63
C ARG A 414 11.95 18.07 -7.94
N ARG A 415 11.85 16.88 -7.34
CA ARG A 415 10.73 15.93 -7.52
C ARG A 415 10.10 15.48 -6.19
N PRO A 416 9.61 16.40 -5.33
CA PRO A 416 8.88 16.02 -4.12
C PRO A 416 7.68 15.10 -4.41
N ARG A 417 7.51 14.11 -3.54
CA ARG A 417 6.41 13.15 -3.59
C ARG A 417 5.26 13.65 -2.72
N ASP A 418 4.24 14.16 -3.36
CA ASP A 418 3.02 14.56 -2.68
C ASP A 418 2.08 13.36 -2.53
N PHE A 419 1.92 12.90 -1.29
CA PHE A 419 1.09 11.73 -0.95
C PHE A 419 -0.40 11.99 -1.15
N ASP A 420 -0.82 13.24 -1.01
CA ASP A 420 -2.20 13.68 -1.15
C ASP A 420 -2.62 13.85 -2.61
N TRP A 421 -1.64 14.02 -3.50
CA TRP A 421 -1.88 14.21 -4.93
C TRP A 421 -1.96 12.87 -5.65
N LEU A 422 -3.20 12.40 -5.82
CA LEU A 422 -3.49 11.10 -6.44
C LEU A 422 -3.70 11.15 -7.96
N ALA A 423 -3.65 12.34 -8.57
CA ALA A 423 -3.88 12.56 -9.99
C ALA A 423 -2.60 12.40 -10.83
N SER A 424 -2.76 12.23 -12.14
CA SER A 424 -1.65 12.23 -13.10
C SER A 424 -1.11 13.64 -13.32
N GLY A 425 0.21 13.82 -13.20
CA GLY A 425 0.89 15.09 -13.43
C GLY A 425 1.42 15.74 -12.15
N GLN A 426 1.98 16.93 -12.31
CA GLN A 426 2.58 17.72 -11.24
C GLN A 426 1.54 18.16 -10.19
N SER A 427 1.87 18.01 -8.90
CA SER A 427 1.02 18.51 -7.82
C SER A 427 1.01 20.04 -7.79
N PRO A 428 -0.16 20.69 -7.59
CA PRO A 428 -0.24 22.15 -7.43
C PRO A 428 0.23 22.61 -6.04
N HIS A 429 0.48 21.70 -5.11
CA HIS A 429 0.82 22.03 -3.72
C HIS A 429 2.28 22.47 -3.56
N TRP A 430 3.12 22.22 -4.56
CA TRP A 430 4.52 22.62 -4.58
C TRP A 430 5.01 23.05 -5.95
N SER A 431 6.04 23.88 -5.97
CA SER A 431 6.74 24.30 -7.18
C SER A 431 8.24 24.44 -6.93
N VAL A 432 9.02 24.39 -8.01
CA VAL A 432 10.46 24.69 -7.99
C VAL A 432 10.63 26.15 -8.38
N VAL A 433 11.43 26.88 -7.59
CA VAL A 433 11.74 28.29 -7.84
C VAL A 433 12.69 28.41 -9.04
N SER A 434 12.48 29.43 -9.87
CA SER A 434 13.33 29.72 -11.02
C SER A 434 14.76 30.05 -10.59
N GLU A 435 15.73 29.75 -11.45
CA GLU A 435 17.15 29.90 -11.12
C GLU A 435 17.55 31.36 -10.86
N THR A 436 16.79 32.32 -11.40
CA THR A 436 16.95 33.76 -11.18
C THR A 436 16.65 34.19 -9.75
N ASP A 437 15.80 33.43 -9.06
CA ASP A 437 15.22 33.79 -7.77
C ASP A 437 15.85 32.95 -6.63
N TRP A 438 16.88 32.16 -6.94
CA TRP A 438 17.63 31.41 -5.94
C TRP A 438 18.42 32.35 -5.04
N SER A 439 18.16 32.29 -3.73
CA SER A 439 18.92 33.00 -2.72
C SER A 439 20.11 32.17 -2.22
N THR A 440 21.14 32.87 -1.75
CA THR A 440 22.25 32.29 -0.99
C THR A 440 22.20 32.89 0.40
N GLU A 441 22.17 32.05 1.42
CA GLU A 441 22.11 32.49 2.81
C GLU A 441 23.48 32.34 3.48
N ARG A 442 23.80 33.26 4.39
CA ARG A 442 25.04 33.21 5.16
C ARG A 442 24.71 33.00 6.63
N MET A 443 25.40 32.06 7.27
CA MET A 443 25.36 31.93 8.72
C MET A 443 25.97 33.18 9.36
N LEU A 444 25.21 33.81 10.26
CA LEU A 444 25.51 35.14 10.80
C LEU A 444 26.61 35.15 11.86
N LEU A 445 27.00 33.99 12.40
CA LEU A 445 27.98 33.90 13.48
C LEU A 445 28.99 32.77 13.34
#